data_AF-A0A840QJZ2-F1
#
_entry.id   AF-A0A840QJZ2-F1
#
_cell.length_a   1.000
_cell.length_b   1.000
_cell.length_c   1.000
_cell.angle_alpha   90.00
_cell.angle_beta   90.00
_cell.angle_gamma   90.00
#
_symmetry.space_group_name_H-M   'P 1'
#
loop_
_entity.id
_entity.type
_entity.pdbx_description
1 polymer ?
#
loop_
_entity_poly.entity_id
_entity_poly.type
_entity_poly.pdbx_seq_one_letter_code
_entity_poly.pdbx_strand_id
1 'polypeptide(L)'
;MSTADSVVSATFHTPGMHHLPIEPYTTTALWRDGVLRVHVPSQWVTGARAGLAETLGLRPEAVEVLSPYVGGAFGCKAPLLWHTVFTALAARALGRPVRLMVTRGQMFTVGPFRPQSKQCVRLGARADGRLIAYEHVEYLQTSRTDDNRLAGTAITSALYGMENVRLRAHLVSTDVNTPGSMRGPHEYGPLFAVESAIDELAAKCGLDPVEFRLRNDTARHPISGLPFSSRSLAQCLERGAAIFGWDSRDPRVGSMRDEHGRLVGWGCASSIYPVLRTPSRTSVRLEPNGRVRALVSGHELGTGAYTVLAQILADALGCPLDQVEVELGDSRLPPGPMTVGSSNTGSVGSAVARTARKARAHLLNAVASRRGLPGGRWRCATGWWSGQAARFARWATRWPSSARARCSSMTSGHPTNSTGRRSGERSAAERCSPDRKRTVTLCTVSVPSSSRSPSNRSPGFRGWGAWSACSAAGASSTPARREPNWSAA
;
A
#
# COMPACT_ATOMS: atom_id res chain seq x y z
N MET A 1 -32.34 11.71 9.50
CA MET A 1 -32.50 10.69 10.56
C MET A 1 -33.93 10.64 11.08
N SER A 2 -34.56 11.78 11.39
CA SER A 2 -35.97 11.86 11.82
C SER A 2 -36.98 11.29 10.82
N THR A 3 -36.64 11.22 9.53
CA THR A 3 -37.47 10.68 8.44
C THR A 3 -37.07 9.26 8.00
N ALA A 4 -36.21 8.57 8.77
CA ALA A 4 -35.80 7.20 8.45
C ALA A 4 -36.77 6.19 9.08
N ASP A 5 -37.15 5.17 8.32
CA ASP A 5 -38.00 4.07 8.81
C ASP A 5 -37.23 3.10 9.71
N SER A 6 -35.93 2.93 9.44
CA SER A 6 -35.02 2.11 10.24
C SER A 6 -33.76 2.90 10.61
N VAL A 7 -33.38 2.83 11.89
CA VAL A 7 -32.20 3.52 12.41
C VAL A 7 -31.33 2.58 13.24
N VAL A 8 -30.03 2.63 12.99
CA VAL A 8 -28.99 2.07 13.86
C VAL A 8 -28.19 3.21 14.48
N SER A 9 -27.90 3.09 15.77
CA SER A 9 -27.03 4.00 16.51
C SER A 9 -26.17 3.14 17.42
N ALA A 10 -24.91 2.95 17.03
CA ALA A 10 -23.99 2.02 17.67
C ALA A 10 -22.64 2.66 17.95
N THR A 11 -21.94 2.13 18.95
CA THR A 11 -20.59 2.54 19.32
C THR A 11 -19.67 1.34 19.22
N PHE A 12 -18.59 1.48 18.46
CA PHE A 12 -17.57 0.45 18.26
C PHE A 12 -16.23 0.92 18.81
N HIS A 13 -15.44 -0.02 19.30
CA HIS A 13 -14.10 0.25 19.83
C HIS A 13 -13.06 -0.58 19.09
N THR A 14 -11.91 0.02 18.81
CA THR A 14 -10.73 -0.73 18.34
C THR A 14 -9.59 -0.57 19.34
N PRO A 15 -8.92 -1.65 19.74
CA PRO A 15 -7.79 -1.56 20.66
C PRO A 15 -6.56 -0.96 19.96
N GLY A 16 -5.57 -0.57 20.76
CA GLY A 16 -4.24 -0.29 20.25
C GLY A 16 -3.61 -1.56 19.67
N MET A 17 -2.92 -1.46 18.54
CA MET A 17 -2.27 -2.60 17.88
C MET A 17 -0.84 -2.28 17.48
N HIS A 18 0.07 -3.23 17.66
CA HIS A 18 1.46 -3.11 17.24
C HIS A 18 1.71 -3.90 15.95
N HIS A 19 2.58 -3.38 15.10
CA HIS A 19 2.86 -3.91 13.76
C HIS A 19 3.53 -5.27 13.77
N LEU A 20 4.35 -5.51 14.80
CA LEU A 20 5.10 -6.73 15.03
C LEU A 20 5.71 -7.38 13.77
N PRO A 21 6.46 -6.63 12.93
CA PRO A 21 7.22 -7.26 11.85
C PRO A 21 8.22 -8.27 12.44
N ILE A 22 8.47 -9.36 11.71
CA ILE A 22 9.39 -10.42 12.18
C ILE A 22 10.78 -9.84 12.40
N GLU A 23 11.27 -9.00 11.49
CA GLU A 23 12.51 -8.23 11.69
C GLU A 23 12.27 -7.08 12.69
N PRO A 24 12.98 -7.05 13.83
CA PRO A 24 12.93 -5.96 14.79
C PRO A 24 13.43 -4.61 14.23
N TYR A 25 13.33 -3.54 15.02
CA TYR A 25 14.02 -2.31 14.67
C TYR A 25 15.53 -2.49 14.87
N THR A 26 16.31 -2.23 13.83
CA THR A 26 17.77 -2.32 13.86
C THR A 26 18.39 -1.11 13.21
N THR A 27 19.52 -0.66 13.71
CA THR A 27 20.37 0.33 13.02
C THR A 27 21.81 -0.13 13.12
N THR A 28 22.55 -0.06 12.01
CA THR A 28 24.02 -0.07 12.02
C THR A 28 24.51 1.27 11.49
N ALA A 29 25.26 2.02 12.29
CA ALA A 29 25.82 3.31 11.91
C ALA A 29 27.35 3.28 11.92
N LEU A 30 27.95 4.00 10.98
CA LEU A 30 29.39 4.08 10.75
C LEU A 30 29.70 5.51 10.31
N TRP A 31 30.74 6.11 10.91
CA TRP A 31 31.33 7.36 10.44
C TRP A 31 32.66 7.07 9.77
N ARG A 32 32.84 7.54 8.55
CA ARG A 32 34.11 7.42 7.83
C ARG A 32 34.30 8.63 6.92
N ASP A 33 35.49 9.24 6.98
CA ASP A 33 35.89 10.33 6.09
C ASP A 33 34.85 11.49 6.06
N GLY A 34 34.27 11.81 7.22
CA GLY A 34 33.25 12.86 7.36
C GLY A 34 31.84 12.47 6.88
N VAL A 35 31.62 11.22 6.48
CA VAL A 35 30.33 10.69 6.00
C VAL A 35 29.74 9.72 7.02
N LEU A 36 28.47 9.93 7.36
CA LEU A 36 27.64 9.01 8.14
C LEU A 36 26.95 8.02 7.19
N ARG A 37 27.29 6.74 7.31
CA ARG A 37 26.57 5.64 6.63
C ARG A 37 25.70 4.89 7.63
N VAL A 38 24.43 4.73 7.29
CA VAL A 38 23.43 4.06 8.13
C VAL A 38 22.76 2.94 7.36
N HIS A 39 22.86 1.72 7.87
CA HIS A 39 22.05 0.58 7.45
C HIS A 39 20.86 0.47 8.41
N VAL A 40 19.66 0.72 7.89
CA VAL A 40 18.43 0.73 8.70
C VAL A 40 17.26 0.19 7.86
N PRO A 41 16.43 -0.72 8.38
CA PRO A 41 15.21 -1.14 7.72
C PRO A 41 14.24 0.04 7.66
N SER A 42 13.89 0.52 6.47
CA SER A 42 13.16 1.78 6.27
C SER A 42 12.19 1.70 5.10
N GLN A 43 11.07 2.41 5.22
CA GLN A 43 10.12 2.66 4.13
C GLN A 43 10.39 4.01 3.43
N TRP A 44 11.40 4.75 3.86
CA TRP A 44 11.74 6.06 3.32
C TRP A 44 13.21 6.46 3.55
N VAL A 45 14.13 5.85 2.80
CA VAL A 45 15.58 6.11 2.93
C VAL A 45 15.95 7.57 2.67
N THR A 46 15.26 8.27 1.77
CA THR A 46 15.48 9.70 1.52
C THR A 46 14.98 10.58 2.66
N GLY A 47 13.87 10.21 3.29
CA GLY A 47 13.39 10.88 4.51
C GLY A 47 14.26 10.61 5.71
N ALA A 48 14.71 9.37 5.91
CA ALA A 48 15.66 9.02 6.95
C ALA A 48 16.99 9.78 6.79
N ARG A 49 17.50 9.92 5.55
CA ARG A 49 18.67 10.74 5.23
C ARG A 49 18.46 12.20 5.61
N ALA A 50 17.33 12.79 5.21
CA ALA A 50 17.00 14.18 5.52
C ALA A 50 16.87 14.40 7.03
N GLY A 51 16.12 13.55 7.73
CA GLY A 51 15.92 13.65 9.18
C GLY A 51 17.20 13.46 9.98
N LEU A 52 18.08 12.54 9.57
CA LEU A 52 19.40 12.38 10.20
C LEU A 52 20.29 13.60 9.95
N ALA A 53 20.29 14.14 8.73
CA ALA A 53 21.07 15.32 8.41
C ALA A 53 20.62 16.54 9.23
N GLU A 54 19.31 16.77 9.32
CA GLU A 54 18.72 17.84 10.12
C GLU A 54 19.03 17.66 11.61
N THR A 55 18.73 16.49 12.17
CA THR A 55 18.90 16.20 13.61
C THR A 55 20.36 16.32 14.06
N LEU A 56 21.32 15.97 13.18
CA LEU A 56 22.75 15.94 13.51
C LEU A 56 23.53 17.17 13.02
N GLY A 57 22.85 18.15 12.41
CA GLY A 57 23.49 19.35 11.86
C GLY A 57 24.46 19.06 10.71
N LEU A 58 24.15 18.09 9.86
CA LEU A 58 24.97 17.68 8.71
C LEU A 58 24.38 18.18 7.40
N ARG A 59 25.23 18.30 6.39
CA ARG A 59 24.74 18.40 5.00
C ARG A 59 24.13 17.06 4.58
N PRO A 60 23.00 17.04 3.84
CA PRO A 60 22.41 15.78 3.37
C PRO A 60 23.40 14.88 2.62
N GLU A 61 24.34 15.45 1.87
CA GLU A 61 25.39 14.73 1.11
C GLU A 61 26.37 13.96 2.02
N ALA A 62 26.49 14.36 3.28
CA ALA A 62 27.31 13.67 4.27
C ALA A 62 26.56 12.51 4.96
N VAL A 63 25.34 12.18 4.51
CA VAL A 63 24.53 11.09 5.07
C VAL A 63 24.12 10.11 3.97
N GLU A 64 24.47 8.84 4.14
CA GLU A 64 24.06 7.74 3.28
C GLU A 64 23.18 6.76 4.06
N VAL A 65 21.98 6.47 3.56
CA VAL A 65 21.04 5.51 4.16
C VAL A 65 20.80 4.35 3.21
N LEU A 66 20.99 3.13 3.72
CA LEU A 66 20.91 1.87 2.99
C LEU A 66 19.86 0.95 3.63
N SER A 67 18.96 0.43 2.80
CA SER A 67 17.80 -0.40 3.15
C SER A 67 17.37 -1.28 1.97
N PRO A 68 18.26 -2.12 1.41
CA PRO A 68 17.95 -2.91 0.21
C PRO A 68 16.84 -3.95 0.45
N TYR A 69 16.70 -4.45 1.68
CA TYR A 69 15.70 -5.40 2.11
C TYR A 69 15.17 -5.02 3.49
N VAL A 70 13.87 -5.27 3.71
CA VAL A 70 13.20 -5.02 4.98
C VAL A 70 12.32 -6.24 5.32
N GLY A 71 12.51 -6.83 6.50
CA GLY A 71 11.78 -8.02 6.98
C GLY A 71 10.39 -7.70 7.54
N GLY A 72 9.62 -6.94 6.78
CA GLY A 72 8.30 -6.43 7.15
C GLY A 72 8.37 -5.08 7.88
N ALA A 73 7.34 -4.27 7.67
CA ALA A 73 7.23 -2.93 8.27
C ALA A 73 5.79 -2.57 8.63
N PHE A 74 4.86 -2.78 7.70
CA PHE A 74 3.43 -2.51 7.90
C PHE A 74 3.11 -1.05 8.31
N GLY A 75 4.05 -0.12 8.12
CA GLY A 75 3.94 1.31 8.42
C GLY A 75 4.87 1.81 9.55
N CYS A 76 5.43 0.93 10.38
CA CYS A 76 6.24 1.38 11.53
C CYS A 76 7.69 1.75 11.22
N LYS A 77 8.17 1.46 10.00
CA LYS A 77 9.53 1.80 9.54
C LYS A 77 9.54 2.98 8.56
N ALA A 78 8.41 3.70 8.45
CA ALA A 78 8.30 4.93 7.66
C ALA A 78 8.92 6.16 8.34
N PRO A 79 8.65 6.46 9.63
CA PRO A 79 9.32 7.58 10.31
C PRO A 79 10.78 7.24 10.64
N LEU A 80 11.60 8.29 10.78
CA LEU A 80 12.90 8.16 11.43
C LEU A 80 12.66 7.94 12.93
N LEU A 81 13.17 6.83 13.46
CA LEU A 81 13.02 6.49 14.88
C LEU A 81 14.27 6.89 15.67
N TRP A 82 14.07 7.30 16.93
CA TRP A 82 15.13 7.80 17.80
C TRP A 82 16.30 6.84 18.02
N HIS A 83 16.04 5.52 18.05
CA HIS A 83 17.10 4.53 18.16
C HIS A 83 18.15 4.66 17.04
N THR A 84 17.75 5.08 15.82
CA THR A 84 18.66 5.31 14.70
C THR A 84 19.55 6.53 14.96
N VAL A 85 18.98 7.61 15.49
CA VAL A 85 19.71 8.83 15.87
C VAL A 85 20.73 8.53 16.97
N PHE A 86 20.32 7.84 18.03
CA PHE A 86 21.22 7.46 19.12
C PHE A 86 22.35 6.54 18.65
N THR A 87 22.06 5.60 17.75
CA THR A 87 23.09 4.72 17.17
C THR A 87 24.11 5.52 16.35
N ALA A 88 23.67 6.53 15.58
CA ALA A 88 24.55 7.40 14.83
C ALA A 88 25.43 8.27 15.74
N LEU A 89 24.87 8.83 16.82
CA LEU A 89 25.63 9.60 17.82
C LEU A 89 26.66 8.73 18.54
N ALA A 90 26.29 7.51 18.95
CA ALA A 90 27.20 6.56 19.58
C ALA A 90 28.36 6.18 18.64
N ALA A 91 28.07 5.91 17.36
CA ALA A 91 29.11 5.63 16.37
C ALA A 91 30.08 6.80 16.19
N ARG A 92 29.57 8.05 16.26
CA ARG A 92 30.40 9.26 16.19
C ARG A 92 31.32 9.37 17.40
N ALA A 93 30.76 9.24 18.60
CA ALA A 93 31.49 9.39 19.86
C ALA A 93 32.58 8.32 20.03
N LEU A 94 32.31 7.09 19.59
CA LEU A 94 33.25 5.97 19.72
C LEU A 94 34.26 5.89 18.56
N GLY A 95 34.05 6.60 17.46
CA GLY A 95 34.87 6.47 16.24
C GLY A 95 34.84 5.07 15.64
N ARG A 96 33.79 4.28 15.89
CA ARG A 96 33.67 2.88 15.49
C ARG A 96 32.28 2.57 14.95
N PRO A 97 32.11 1.54 14.10
CA PRO A 97 30.78 1.07 13.73
C PRO A 97 29.99 0.62 14.96
N VAL A 98 28.74 1.05 15.07
CA VAL A 98 27.82 0.66 16.15
C VAL A 98 26.58 0.02 15.55
N ARG A 99 26.16 -1.11 16.10
CA ARG A 99 24.89 -1.77 15.78
C ARG A 99 24.01 -1.79 17.02
N LEU A 100 22.76 -1.38 16.84
CA LEU A 100 21.70 -1.48 17.85
C LEU A 100 20.55 -2.27 17.27
N MET A 101 20.08 -3.28 18.01
CA MET A 101 18.84 -4.00 17.75
C MET A 101 17.92 -3.77 18.94
N VAL A 102 16.74 -3.19 18.68
CA VAL A 102 15.69 -3.04 19.68
C VAL A 102 15.12 -4.42 19.99
N THR A 103 15.04 -4.79 21.26
CA THR A 103 14.46 -6.08 21.65
C THR A 103 12.96 -6.10 21.35
N ARG A 104 12.38 -7.29 21.18
CA ARG A 104 10.94 -7.42 20.88
C ARG A 104 10.06 -6.71 21.91
N GLY A 105 10.41 -6.80 23.20
CA GLY A 105 9.68 -6.10 24.27
C GLY A 105 9.76 -4.58 24.16
N GLN A 106 10.95 -4.05 23.85
CA GLN A 106 11.14 -2.59 23.67
C GLN A 106 10.40 -2.04 22.44
N MET A 107 10.10 -2.87 21.43
CA MET A 107 9.38 -2.39 20.24
C MET A 107 7.98 -1.85 20.54
N PHE A 108 7.36 -2.27 21.64
CA PHE A 108 6.04 -1.78 22.06
C PHE A 108 6.06 -0.31 22.48
N THR A 109 7.21 0.20 22.95
CA THR A 109 7.33 1.57 23.49
C THR A 109 8.20 2.48 22.64
N VAL A 110 9.15 1.94 21.86
CA VAL A 110 10.09 2.74 21.05
C VAL A 110 9.53 3.11 19.67
N GLY A 111 8.69 2.26 19.08
CA GLY A 111 8.13 2.49 17.74
C GLY A 111 6.69 2.98 17.78
N PRO A 112 6.13 3.44 16.65
CA PRO A 112 4.72 3.77 16.57
C PRO A 112 3.84 2.52 16.70
N PHE A 113 2.57 2.76 16.97
CA PHE A 113 1.52 1.74 17.02
C PHE A 113 0.24 2.30 16.39
N ARG A 114 -0.72 1.43 16.06
CA ARG A 114 -2.07 1.90 15.72
C ARG A 114 -2.76 2.36 17.00
N PRO A 115 -3.24 3.61 17.08
CA PRO A 115 -3.95 4.09 18.26
C PRO A 115 -5.29 3.37 18.44
N GLN A 116 -5.74 3.28 19.70
CA GLN A 116 -7.11 2.87 19.98
C GLN A 116 -8.10 3.94 19.48
N SER A 117 -9.33 3.51 19.18
CA SER A 117 -10.38 4.42 18.72
C SER A 117 -11.75 4.05 19.28
N LYS A 118 -12.61 5.07 19.41
CA LYS A 118 -14.05 4.93 19.64
C LYS A 118 -14.78 5.52 18.43
N GLN A 119 -15.65 4.72 17.82
CA GLN A 119 -16.37 5.03 16.59
C GLN A 119 -17.87 5.06 16.90
N CYS A 120 -18.48 6.24 16.91
CA CYS A 120 -19.92 6.41 17.09
C CYS A 120 -20.56 6.53 15.71
N VAL A 121 -21.36 5.54 15.32
CA VAL A 121 -21.99 5.47 13.99
C VAL A 121 -23.50 5.52 14.14
N ARG A 122 -24.15 6.37 13.34
CA ARG A 122 -25.60 6.37 13.17
C ARG A 122 -25.95 6.29 11.69
N LEU A 123 -26.80 5.34 11.33
CA LEU A 123 -27.27 5.12 9.97
C LEU A 123 -28.79 5.09 9.95
N GLY A 124 -29.38 5.70 8.91
CA GLY A 124 -30.82 5.69 8.68
C GLY A 124 -31.13 5.24 7.27
N ALA A 125 -32.09 4.32 7.14
CA ALA A 125 -32.61 3.83 5.87
C ALA A 125 -34.14 3.99 5.79
N ARG A 126 -34.64 4.05 4.56
CA ARG A 126 -36.06 3.92 4.25
C ARG A 126 -36.52 2.45 4.39
N ALA A 127 -37.83 2.22 4.32
CA ALA A 127 -38.44 0.89 4.35
C ALA A 127 -37.92 -0.03 3.22
N ASP A 128 -37.53 0.55 2.08
CA ASP A 128 -36.91 -0.18 0.97
C ASP A 128 -35.41 -0.46 1.18
N GLY A 129 -34.83 -0.15 2.35
CA GLY A 129 -33.41 -0.36 2.66
C GLY A 129 -32.45 0.66 2.03
N ARG A 130 -32.95 1.72 1.38
CA ARG A 130 -32.08 2.77 0.84
C ARG A 130 -31.58 3.71 1.94
N LEU A 131 -30.26 3.89 2.03
CA LEU A 131 -29.61 4.79 2.98
C LEU A 131 -29.96 6.25 2.67
N ILE A 132 -30.38 6.98 3.70
CA ILE A 132 -30.72 8.41 3.58
C ILE A 132 -29.91 9.30 4.52
N ALA A 133 -29.36 8.75 5.61
CA ALA A 133 -28.60 9.51 6.58
C ALA A 133 -27.44 8.70 7.17
N TYR A 134 -26.29 9.37 7.33
CA TYR A 134 -25.09 8.81 7.91
C TYR A 134 -24.39 9.84 8.80
N GLU A 135 -24.21 9.51 10.07
CA GLU A 135 -23.36 10.26 11.00
C GLU A 135 -22.24 9.36 11.53
N HIS A 136 -21.02 9.88 11.53
CA HIS A 136 -19.86 9.20 12.10
C HIS A 136 -18.99 10.16 12.88
N VAL A 137 -18.89 9.92 14.19
CA VAL A 137 -17.98 10.63 15.08
C VAL A 137 -16.89 9.67 15.55
N GLU A 138 -15.64 9.99 15.23
CA GLU A 138 -14.46 9.25 15.67
C GLU A 138 -13.75 9.98 16.81
N TYR A 139 -13.36 9.26 17.86
CA TYR A 139 -12.40 9.69 18.87
C TYR A 139 -11.17 8.81 18.74
N LEU A 140 -10.02 9.41 18.43
CA LEU A 140 -8.79 8.71 18.13
C LEU A 140 -7.68 9.11 19.10
N GLN A 141 -7.01 8.14 19.70
CA GLN A 141 -5.90 8.38 20.61
C GLN A 141 -4.70 8.99 19.87
N THR A 142 -4.03 9.97 20.49
CA THR A 142 -2.70 10.46 20.11
C THR A 142 -1.81 10.62 21.35
N SER A 143 -0.52 10.92 21.16
CA SER A 143 0.40 11.26 22.26
C SER A 143 0.25 12.74 22.68
N ARG A 144 0.80 13.10 23.84
CA ARG A 144 0.90 14.51 24.26
C ARG A 144 1.88 15.34 23.45
N THR A 145 2.84 14.69 22.80
CA THR A 145 3.96 15.35 22.13
C THR A 145 3.74 15.57 20.64
N ASP A 146 2.75 14.90 20.03
CA ASP A 146 2.50 14.97 18.60
C ASP A 146 1.00 14.84 18.29
N ASP A 147 0.51 15.74 17.44
CA ASP A 147 -0.86 15.73 16.92
C ASP A 147 -0.97 14.81 15.70
N ASN A 148 -0.61 13.53 15.85
CA ASN A 148 -0.65 12.62 14.72
C ASN A 148 -2.10 12.37 14.26
N ARG A 149 -2.47 12.93 13.09
CA ARG A 149 -3.84 12.96 12.58
C ARG A 149 -4.16 11.75 11.70
N LEU A 150 -4.43 10.61 12.34
CA LEU A 150 -4.76 9.37 11.64
C LEU A 150 -6.26 9.08 11.50
N ALA A 151 -7.14 10.02 11.87
CA ALA A 151 -8.58 9.87 11.75
C ALA A 151 -9.03 9.65 10.29
N GLY A 152 -10.12 8.92 10.09
CA GLY A 152 -10.49 8.38 8.78
C GLY A 152 -11.97 8.38 8.43
N THR A 153 -12.83 9.05 9.20
CA THR A 153 -14.28 9.15 8.92
C THR A 153 -14.63 9.68 7.53
N ALA A 154 -13.75 10.46 6.89
CA ALA A 154 -13.94 10.91 5.50
C ALA A 154 -13.98 9.75 4.48
N ILE A 155 -13.27 8.65 4.75
CA ILE A 155 -13.11 7.55 3.79
C ILE A 155 -14.40 6.73 3.66
N THR A 156 -15.05 6.46 4.78
CA THR A 156 -16.31 5.69 4.84
C THR A 156 -17.46 6.39 4.13
N SER A 157 -17.44 7.72 4.03
CA SER A 157 -18.44 8.49 3.28
C SER A 157 -18.48 8.21 1.78
N ALA A 158 -17.42 7.60 1.23
CA ALA A 158 -17.34 7.22 -0.18
C ALA A 158 -17.74 5.76 -0.43
N LEU A 159 -18.14 5.02 0.61
CA LEU A 159 -18.41 3.58 0.50
C LEU A 159 -19.78 3.28 -0.12
N TYR A 160 -20.84 4.01 0.25
CA TYR A 160 -22.20 3.79 -0.25
C TYR A 160 -22.87 5.11 -0.69
N GLY A 161 -23.97 5.01 -1.41
CA GLY A 161 -24.83 6.15 -1.75
C GLY A 161 -25.53 6.66 -0.50
N MET A 162 -25.10 7.81 0.03
CA MET A 162 -25.66 8.42 1.24
C MET A 162 -25.99 9.88 0.98
N GLU A 163 -27.25 10.27 1.13
CA GLU A 163 -27.71 11.62 0.81
C GLU A 163 -27.25 12.65 1.86
N ASN A 164 -27.44 12.35 3.14
CA ASN A 164 -27.16 13.27 4.24
C ASN A 164 -26.01 12.74 5.09
N VAL A 165 -24.84 13.38 4.99
CA VAL A 165 -23.61 12.91 5.65
C VAL A 165 -23.08 13.93 6.65
N ARG A 166 -22.79 13.47 7.87
CA ARG A 166 -22.15 14.27 8.93
C ARG A 166 -20.97 13.51 9.53
N LEU A 167 -19.78 14.08 9.44
CA LEU A 167 -18.54 13.44 9.90
C LEU A 167 -17.83 14.34 10.90
N ARG A 168 -17.29 13.74 11.96
CA ARG A 168 -16.44 14.43 12.94
C ARG A 168 -15.31 13.51 13.38
N ALA A 169 -14.18 14.11 13.71
CA ALA A 169 -13.05 13.42 14.30
C ALA A 169 -12.48 14.26 15.45
N HIS A 170 -12.22 13.62 16.58
CA HIS A 170 -11.61 14.19 17.77
C HIS A 170 -10.30 13.46 18.04
N LEU A 171 -9.22 14.21 18.19
CA LEU A 171 -7.95 13.66 18.67
C LEU A 171 -7.94 13.75 20.19
N VAL A 172 -7.56 12.66 20.85
CA VAL A 172 -7.53 12.53 22.30
C VAL A 172 -6.09 12.28 22.72
N SER A 173 -5.42 13.31 23.22
CA SER A 173 -4.03 13.24 23.68
C SER A 173 -3.91 12.46 24.99
N THR A 174 -3.01 11.48 25.03
CA THR A 174 -2.77 10.59 26.19
C THR A 174 -1.27 10.35 26.40
N ASP A 175 -0.90 9.80 27.56
CA ASP A 175 0.48 9.46 27.94
C ASP A 175 0.96 8.16 27.28
N VAL A 176 1.15 8.21 25.97
CA VAL A 176 1.66 7.11 25.14
C VAL A 176 2.76 7.60 24.22
N ASN A 177 3.59 6.69 23.70
CA ASN A 177 4.45 6.98 22.54
C ASN A 177 3.60 7.47 21.36
N THR A 178 4.16 8.33 20.50
CA THR A 178 3.43 8.84 19.33
C THR A 178 2.92 7.69 18.47
N PRO A 179 1.58 7.54 18.27
CA PRO A 179 1.05 6.55 17.36
C PRO A 179 1.54 6.79 15.93
N GLY A 180 1.36 5.84 15.03
CA GLY A 180 1.79 5.99 13.65
C GLY A 180 1.04 5.10 12.69
N SER A 181 1.39 5.20 11.41
CA SER A 181 0.70 4.46 10.37
C SER A 181 0.86 2.95 10.60
N MET A 182 -0.26 2.24 10.72
CA MET A 182 -0.35 0.77 10.56
C MET A 182 -1.21 0.49 9.33
N ARG A 183 -0.95 -0.61 8.60
CA ARG A 183 -1.62 -0.96 7.33
C ARG A 183 -3.12 -0.65 7.33
N GLY A 184 -3.54 0.30 6.50
CA GLY A 184 -4.89 0.90 6.56
C GLY A 184 -5.02 1.88 7.73
N PRO A 185 -4.22 2.96 7.80
CA PRO A 185 -4.13 3.81 8.99
C PRO A 185 -5.45 4.54 9.27
N HIS A 186 -6.10 5.01 8.22
CA HIS A 186 -7.35 5.76 8.28
C HIS A 186 -8.57 4.84 8.10
N GLU A 187 -8.39 3.71 7.43
CA GLU A 187 -9.49 2.88 6.95
C GLU A 187 -9.97 1.87 7.99
N TYR A 188 -9.04 1.25 8.74
CA TYR A 188 -9.32 0.09 9.58
C TYR A 188 -10.46 0.31 10.58
N GLY A 189 -10.33 1.30 11.47
CA GLY A 189 -11.30 1.54 12.54
C GLY A 189 -12.65 2.01 11.99
N PRO A 190 -12.67 3.05 11.15
CA PRO A 190 -13.89 3.53 10.54
C PRO A 190 -14.64 2.49 9.70
N LEU A 191 -13.96 1.71 8.85
CA LEU A 191 -14.63 0.69 8.03
C LEU A 191 -15.20 -0.44 8.86
N PHE A 192 -14.49 -0.90 9.90
CA PHE A 192 -15.01 -1.89 10.83
C PHE A 192 -16.33 -1.43 11.46
N ALA A 193 -16.36 -0.19 11.97
CA ALA A 193 -17.54 0.36 12.63
C ALA A 193 -18.72 0.54 11.65
N VAL A 194 -18.47 1.07 10.45
CA VAL A 194 -19.52 1.31 9.46
C VAL A 194 -20.06 0.00 8.90
N GLU A 195 -19.21 -0.95 8.52
CA GLU A 195 -19.67 -2.23 7.98
C GLU A 195 -20.43 -3.07 9.01
N SER A 196 -20.06 -2.98 10.29
CA SER A 196 -20.83 -3.61 11.38
C SER A 196 -22.21 -2.97 11.52
N ALA A 197 -22.29 -1.63 11.51
CA ALA A 197 -23.55 -0.91 11.59
C ALA A 197 -24.44 -1.12 10.35
N ILE A 198 -23.85 -1.32 9.17
CA ILE A 198 -24.56 -1.67 7.94
C ILE A 198 -25.21 -3.05 8.07
N ASP A 199 -24.51 -4.02 8.66
CA ASP A 199 -25.06 -5.36 8.89
C ASP A 199 -26.26 -5.32 9.86
N GLU A 200 -26.13 -4.59 10.97
CA GLU A 200 -27.23 -4.36 11.91
C GLU A 200 -28.43 -3.66 11.25
N LEU A 201 -28.17 -2.69 10.36
CA LEU A 201 -29.23 -1.96 9.68
C LEU A 201 -29.92 -2.83 8.63
N ALA A 202 -29.17 -3.65 7.88
CA ALA A 202 -29.72 -4.61 6.95
C ALA A 202 -30.67 -5.60 7.66
N ALA A 203 -30.24 -6.13 8.82
CA ALA A 203 -31.07 -7.00 9.65
C ALA A 203 -32.35 -6.30 10.13
N LYS A 204 -32.27 -5.03 10.58
CA LYS A 204 -33.46 -4.26 10.97
C LYS A 204 -34.42 -4.00 9.81
N CYS A 205 -33.91 -3.82 8.60
CA CYS A 205 -34.72 -3.69 7.39
C CYS A 205 -35.26 -5.04 6.87
N GLY A 206 -34.89 -6.17 7.49
CA GLY A 206 -35.27 -7.50 7.01
C GLY A 206 -34.64 -7.86 5.65
N LEU A 207 -33.48 -7.28 5.34
CA LEU A 207 -32.80 -7.47 4.06
C LEU A 207 -31.54 -8.32 4.24
N ASP A 208 -31.23 -9.13 3.23
CA ASP A 208 -29.95 -9.83 3.17
C ASP A 208 -28.78 -8.81 3.15
N PRO A 209 -27.69 -9.03 3.90
CA PRO A 209 -26.58 -8.08 3.97
C PRO A 209 -25.85 -7.81 2.65
N VAL A 210 -25.81 -8.75 1.71
CA VAL A 210 -25.21 -8.54 0.38
C VAL A 210 -26.16 -7.70 -0.47
N GLU A 211 -27.44 -8.06 -0.51
CA GLU A 211 -28.48 -7.29 -1.23
C GLU A 211 -28.57 -5.84 -0.72
N PHE A 212 -28.51 -5.63 0.60
CA PHE A 212 -28.52 -4.29 1.19
C PHE A 212 -27.36 -3.44 0.67
N ARG A 213 -26.16 -4.02 0.53
CA ARG A 213 -24.97 -3.32 0.01
C ARG A 213 -25.08 -3.04 -1.48
N LEU A 214 -25.61 -3.98 -2.26
CA LEU A 214 -25.87 -3.80 -3.70
C LEU A 214 -26.85 -2.65 -3.95
N ARG A 215 -27.95 -2.63 -3.20
CA ARG A 215 -28.97 -1.59 -3.26
C ARG A 215 -28.44 -0.19 -2.95
N ASN A 216 -27.38 -0.12 -2.15
CA ASN A 216 -26.75 1.12 -1.73
C ASN A 216 -25.40 1.41 -2.43
N ASP A 217 -25.05 0.67 -3.49
CA ASP A 217 -23.88 1.00 -4.31
C ASP A 217 -24.08 2.36 -5.02
N THR A 218 -22.98 3.05 -5.35
CA THR A 218 -23.03 4.38 -5.96
C THR A 218 -21.93 4.60 -6.98
N ALA A 219 -22.28 5.25 -8.09
CA ALA A 219 -21.34 5.66 -9.13
C ALA A 219 -20.59 6.96 -8.81
N ARG A 220 -21.04 7.73 -7.82
CA ARG A 220 -20.48 9.05 -7.46
C ARG A 220 -20.15 9.13 -5.98
N HIS A 221 -19.09 9.87 -5.67
CA HIS A 221 -18.72 10.18 -4.30
C HIS A 221 -19.79 11.10 -3.68
N PRO A 222 -20.46 10.71 -2.58
CA PRO A 222 -21.59 11.46 -2.03
C PRO A 222 -21.27 12.91 -1.64
N ILE A 223 -20.10 13.14 -1.02
CA ILE A 223 -19.69 14.50 -0.63
C ILE A 223 -19.22 15.35 -1.82
N SER A 224 -18.32 14.85 -2.66
CA SER A 224 -17.71 15.67 -3.73
C SER A 224 -18.52 15.71 -5.04
N GLY A 225 -19.51 14.84 -5.22
CA GLY A 225 -20.28 14.68 -6.46
C GLY A 225 -19.49 14.09 -7.65
N LEU A 226 -18.18 13.91 -7.51
CA LEU A 226 -17.31 13.39 -8.56
C LEU A 226 -17.65 11.92 -8.86
N PRO A 227 -17.68 11.53 -10.15
CA PRO A 227 -17.81 10.13 -10.51
C PRO A 227 -16.55 9.37 -10.10
N PHE A 228 -16.72 8.13 -9.65
CA PHE A 228 -15.57 7.25 -9.45
C PHE A 228 -14.90 6.96 -10.80
N SER A 229 -13.56 7.01 -10.84
CA SER A 229 -12.81 6.71 -12.06
C SER A 229 -12.94 5.25 -12.49
N SER A 230 -13.07 4.36 -11.51
CA SER A 230 -13.42 2.95 -11.66
C SER A 230 -14.03 2.47 -10.35
N ARG A 231 -15.05 1.63 -10.42
CA ARG A 231 -15.67 1.01 -9.24
C ARG A 231 -16.32 -0.30 -9.64
N SER A 232 -16.02 -1.35 -8.88
CA SER A 232 -16.50 -2.72 -9.13
C SER A 232 -17.11 -3.34 -7.88
N LEU A 233 -17.67 -2.54 -6.96
CA LEU A 233 -18.20 -3.06 -5.70
C LEU A 233 -19.31 -4.08 -5.94
N ALA A 234 -20.34 -3.72 -6.72
CA ALA A 234 -21.42 -4.65 -7.04
C ALA A 234 -20.91 -5.97 -7.65
N GLN A 235 -20.03 -5.87 -8.66
CA GLN A 235 -19.41 -7.04 -9.31
C GLN A 235 -18.61 -7.90 -8.31
N CYS A 236 -17.90 -7.28 -7.36
CA CYS A 236 -17.16 -7.99 -6.32
C CYS A 236 -18.08 -8.68 -5.32
N LEU A 237 -19.20 -8.05 -4.96
CA LEU A 237 -20.19 -8.63 -4.05
C LEU A 237 -20.91 -9.81 -4.70
N GLU A 238 -21.43 -9.64 -5.91
CA GLU A 238 -22.12 -10.69 -6.68
C GLU A 238 -21.20 -11.90 -6.90
N ARG A 239 -19.99 -11.66 -7.42
CA ARG A 239 -19.02 -12.72 -7.66
C ARG A 239 -18.54 -13.37 -6.37
N GLY A 240 -18.31 -12.57 -5.33
CA GLY A 240 -17.89 -13.07 -4.02
C GLY A 240 -18.95 -13.96 -3.39
N ALA A 241 -20.21 -13.54 -3.42
CA ALA A 241 -21.35 -14.30 -2.95
C ALA A 241 -21.50 -15.63 -3.71
N ALA A 242 -21.43 -15.60 -5.04
CA ALA A 242 -21.53 -16.80 -5.87
C ALA A 242 -20.41 -17.81 -5.60
N ILE A 243 -19.15 -17.36 -5.53
CA ILE A 243 -17.99 -18.25 -5.25
C ILE A 243 -18.07 -18.81 -3.83
N PHE A 244 -18.55 -18.03 -2.87
CA PHE A 244 -18.67 -18.45 -1.47
C PHE A 244 -19.84 -19.41 -1.24
N GLY A 245 -20.84 -19.42 -2.14
CA GLY A 245 -22.08 -20.15 -1.95
C GLY A 245 -23.07 -19.44 -1.02
N TRP A 246 -23.11 -18.10 -1.05
CA TRP A 246 -23.93 -17.27 -0.14
C TRP A 246 -25.42 -17.63 -0.16
N ASP A 247 -25.93 -18.12 -1.28
CA ASP A 247 -27.34 -18.54 -1.42
C ASP A 247 -27.74 -19.69 -0.49
N SER A 248 -26.75 -20.42 0.07
CA SER A 248 -26.99 -21.49 1.04
C SER A 248 -27.07 -20.99 2.50
N ARG A 249 -27.00 -19.68 2.72
CA ARG A 249 -27.09 -19.08 4.05
C ARG A 249 -28.51 -19.16 4.60
N ASP A 250 -28.67 -19.74 5.79
CA ASP A 250 -29.88 -19.49 6.58
C ASP A 250 -29.71 -18.16 7.33
N PRO A 251 -30.55 -17.15 7.06
CA PRO A 251 -30.37 -15.81 7.62
C PRO A 251 -30.68 -15.73 9.12
N ARG A 252 -31.30 -16.75 9.72
CA ARG A 252 -31.66 -16.74 11.15
C ARG A 252 -30.40 -16.91 12.01
N VAL A 253 -30.27 -16.07 13.04
CA VAL A 253 -29.13 -16.14 13.98
C VAL A 253 -29.10 -17.50 14.68
N GLY A 254 -27.94 -18.16 14.65
CA GLY A 254 -27.71 -19.45 15.32
C GLY A 254 -28.30 -20.68 14.60
N SER A 255 -28.79 -20.52 13.37
CA SER A 255 -29.40 -21.60 12.57
C SER A 255 -28.39 -22.58 11.96
N MET A 256 -27.22 -22.08 11.58
CA MET A 256 -26.22 -22.88 10.86
C MET A 256 -25.26 -23.57 11.84
N ARG A 257 -25.01 -24.86 11.58
CA ARG A 257 -24.02 -25.67 12.30
C ARG A 257 -23.17 -26.47 11.32
N ASP A 258 -21.93 -26.75 11.72
CA ASP A 258 -21.08 -27.68 10.98
C ASP A 258 -21.33 -29.14 11.36
N GLU A 259 -20.60 -30.06 10.73
CA GLU A 259 -20.69 -31.51 10.98
C GLU A 259 -20.38 -31.92 12.44
N HIS A 260 -19.71 -31.05 13.21
CA HIS A 260 -19.38 -31.25 14.62
C HIS A 260 -20.38 -30.54 15.55
N GLY A 261 -21.48 -30.00 15.03
CA GLY A 261 -22.51 -29.28 15.78
C GLY A 261 -22.09 -27.88 16.24
N ARG A 262 -20.95 -27.36 15.77
CA ARG A 262 -20.46 -26.01 16.14
C ARG A 262 -21.26 -24.96 15.38
N LEU A 263 -21.57 -23.83 16.03
CA LEU A 263 -22.25 -22.71 15.39
C LEU A 263 -21.38 -22.14 14.26
N VAL A 264 -22.01 -21.91 13.11
CA VAL A 264 -21.40 -21.28 11.94
C VAL A 264 -22.08 -19.93 11.72
N GLY A 265 -21.27 -18.88 11.55
CA GLY A 265 -21.75 -17.55 11.18
C GLY A 265 -21.20 -17.17 9.81
N TRP A 266 -22.01 -16.55 8.95
CA TRP A 266 -21.55 -16.02 7.68
C TRP A 266 -21.67 -14.50 7.71
N GLY A 267 -20.58 -13.80 7.38
CA GLY A 267 -20.52 -12.36 7.34
C GLY A 267 -19.88 -11.84 6.06
N CYS A 268 -20.32 -10.66 5.62
CA CYS A 268 -19.76 -9.96 4.49
C CYS A 268 -19.38 -8.53 4.88
N ALA A 269 -18.32 -8.01 4.27
CA ALA A 269 -17.96 -6.61 4.40
C ALA A 269 -17.43 -6.05 3.08
N SER A 270 -17.74 -4.78 2.82
CA SER A 270 -17.18 -3.98 1.75
C SER A 270 -15.98 -3.18 2.26
N SER A 271 -15.03 -2.90 1.37
CA SER A 271 -13.91 -2.01 1.67
C SER A 271 -13.73 -0.98 0.58
N ILE A 272 -13.25 0.20 0.98
CA ILE A 272 -12.80 1.25 0.08
C ILE A 272 -11.40 1.71 0.48
N TYR A 273 -10.50 1.87 -0.49
CA TYR A 273 -9.15 2.36 -0.25
C TYR A 273 -8.77 3.45 -1.26
N PRO A 274 -8.20 4.59 -0.80
CA PRO A 274 -7.77 5.65 -1.71
C PRO A 274 -6.53 5.20 -2.49
N VAL A 275 -6.49 5.52 -3.78
CA VAL A 275 -5.29 5.32 -4.59
C VAL A 275 -4.52 6.64 -4.64
N LEU A 276 -3.33 6.62 -4.07
CA LEU A 276 -2.42 7.75 -4.04
C LEU A 276 -1.36 7.64 -5.13
N ARG A 277 -0.94 8.78 -5.65
CA ARG A 277 0.17 8.90 -6.61
C ARG A 277 1.10 10.01 -6.14
N THR A 278 2.35 9.62 -5.92
CA THR A 278 3.42 10.54 -5.51
C THR A 278 4.43 10.69 -6.66
N PRO A 279 4.98 11.89 -6.88
CA PRO A 279 6.11 12.09 -7.79
C PRO A 279 7.26 11.11 -7.50
N SER A 280 7.91 10.64 -8.56
CA SER A 280 9.04 9.72 -8.46
C SER A 280 10.02 9.99 -9.58
N ARG A 281 11.30 9.92 -9.25
CA ARG A 281 12.38 9.97 -10.22
C ARG A 281 13.03 8.60 -10.30
N THR A 282 13.38 8.17 -11.51
CA THR A 282 14.13 6.94 -11.73
C THR A 282 15.13 7.12 -12.86
N SER A 283 16.14 6.26 -12.88
CA SER A 283 17.07 6.12 -14.00
C SER A 283 17.01 4.71 -14.55
N VAL A 284 17.10 4.59 -15.87
CA VAL A 284 17.33 3.31 -16.56
C VAL A 284 18.72 3.35 -17.19
N ARG A 285 19.51 2.30 -16.94
CA ARG A 285 20.86 2.14 -17.46
C ARG A 285 20.93 0.89 -18.34
N LEU A 286 21.40 1.06 -19.58
CA LEU A 286 21.68 -0.03 -20.51
C LEU A 286 23.18 -0.37 -20.40
N GLU A 287 23.51 -1.61 -20.05
CA GLU A 287 24.90 -2.07 -19.93
C GLU A 287 25.40 -2.69 -21.23
N PRO A 288 26.71 -2.64 -21.52
CA PRO A 288 27.29 -3.21 -22.75
C PRO A 288 27.09 -4.71 -22.91
N ASN A 289 26.78 -5.45 -21.85
CA ASN A 289 26.57 -6.91 -21.87
C ASN A 289 25.10 -7.33 -22.03
N GLY A 290 24.22 -6.41 -22.47
CA GLY A 290 22.82 -6.74 -22.67
C GLY A 290 21.95 -6.57 -21.43
N ARG A 291 22.53 -6.35 -20.24
CA ARG A 291 21.78 -6.13 -18.99
C ARG A 291 21.21 -4.73 -18.91
N VAL A 292 20.10 -4.59 -18.18
CA VAL A 292 19.41 -3.33 -17.98
C VAL A 292 19.06 -3.16 -16.52
N ARG A 293 19.29 -1.95 -15.99
CA ARG A 293 19.05 -1.62 -14.59
C ARG A 293 18.03 -0.51 -14.44
N ALA A 294 17.05 -0.68 -13.57
CA ALA A 294 16.24 0.42 -13.04
C ALA A 294 16.79 0.84 -11.67
N LEU A 295 17.00 2.14 -11.47
CA LEU A 295 17.55 2.72 -10.24
C LEU A 295 16.57 3.72 -9.64
N VAL A 296 16.20 3.52 -8.38
CA VAL A 296 15.29 4.42 -7.63
C VAL A 296 15.41 4.15 -6.14
N SER A 297 15.34 5.18 -5.30
CA SER A 297 15.39 5.04 -3.85
C SER A 297 14.10 4.47 -3.23
N GLY A 298 13.32 3.69 -3.99
CA GLY A 298 12.13 2.99 -3.51
C GLY A 298 12.54 1.83 -2.59
N HIS A 299 11.57 1.07 -2.06
CA HIS A 299 11.84 0.08 -1.02
C HIS A 299 11.17 -1.25 -1.33
N GLU A 300 11.84 -2.33 -0.96
CA GLU A 300 11.26 -3.67 -0.88
C GLU A 300 11.08 -4.05 0.60
N LEU A 301 9.87 -4.43 0.95
CA LEU A 301 9.50 -4.80 2.33
C LEU A 301 8.62 -6.06 2.39
N GLY A 302 8.63 -6.86 1.33
CA GLY A 302 7.76 -8.01 1.11
C GLY A 302 6.57 -7.73 0.20
N THR A 303 6.56 -6.60 -0.51
CA THR A 303 5.49 -6.21 -1.45
C THR A 303 5.75 -6.69 -2.88
N GLY A 304 6.95 -7.18 -3.18
CA GLY A 304 7.35 -7.65 -4.51
C GLY A 304 7.72 -6.52 -5.47
N ALA A 305 8.18 -5.39 -4.93
CA ALA A 305 8.67 -4.23 -5.67
C ALA A 305 9.80 -4.59 -6.64
N TYR A 306 10.78 -5.40 -6.25
CA TYR A 306 11.84 -5.83 -7.18
C TYR A 306 11.26 -6.53 -8.41
N THR A 307 10.36 -7.48 -8.20
CA THR A 307 9.76 -8.30 -9.26
C THR A 307 8.89 -7.46 -10.19
N VAL A 308 7.94 -6.70 -9.64
CA VAL A 308 6.99 -5.94 -10.46
C VAL A 308 7.68 -4.83 -11.24
N LEU A 309 8.70 -4.17 -10.67
CA LEU A 309 9.47 -3.15 -11.38
C LEU A 309 10.34 -3.77 -12.47
N ALA A 310 10.89 -4.97 -12.25
CA ALA A 310 11.62 -5.70 -13.27
C ALA A 310 10.72 -6.08 -14.46
N GLN A 311 9.52 -6.59 -14.19
CA GLN A 311 8.51 -6.90 -15.22
C GLN A 311 8.12 -5.65 -16.01
N ILE A 312 7.82 -4.54 -15.32
CA ILE A 312 7.47 -3.28 -15.97
C ILE A 312 8.63 -2.76 -16.86
N LEU A 313 9.87 -2.86 -16.39
CA LEU A 313 11.04 -2.46 -17.18
C LEU A 313 11.20 -3.36 -18.40
N ALA A 314 11.15 -4.69 -18.23
CA ALA A 314 11.25 -5.68 -19.29
C ALA A 314 10.21 -5.44 -20.38
N ASP A 315 8.94 -5.29 -20.01
CA ASP A 315 7.84 -5.06 -20.94
C ASP A 315 7.97 -3.71 -21.67
N ALA A 316 8.28 -2.63 -20.92
CA ALA A 316 8.35 -1.29 -21.50
C ALA A 316 9.55 -1.10 -22.43
N LEU A 317 10.66 -1.82 -22.18
CA LEU A 317 11.85 -1.80 -23.02
C LEU A 317 11.79 -2.85 -24.14
N GLY A 318 11.10 -3.97 -23.89
CA GLY A 318 11.03 -5.14 -24.75
C GLY A 318 12.27 -6.04 -24.65
N CYS A 319 12.81 -6.23 -23.46
CA CYS A 319 13.93 -7.16 -23.21
C CYS A 319 13.47 -8.39 -22.42
N PRO A 320 14.20 -9.51 -22.48
CA PRO A 320 13.95 -10.65 -21.61
C PRO A 320 14.08 -10.24 -20.13
N LEU A 321 13.22 -10.81 -19.27
CA LEU A 321 13.20 -10.50 -17.84
C LEU A 321 14.52 -10.87 -17.14
N ASP A 322 15.19 -11.93 -17.59
CA ASP A 322 16.47 -12.39 -17.03
C ASP A 322 17.65 -11.42 -17.28
N GLN A 323 17.47 -10.42 -18.14
CA GLN A 323 18.42 -9.34 -18.38
C GLN A 323 18.18 -8.11 -17.50
N VAL A 324 17.13 -8.12 -16.67
CA VAL A 324 16.72 -6.97 -15.88
C VAL A 324 17.20 -7.09 -14.44
N GLU A 325 17.77 -6.00 -13.93
CA GLU A 325 18.07 -5.79 -12.53
C GLU A 325 17.37 -4.51 -12.04
N VAL A 326 17.02 -4.48 -10.76
CA VAL A 326 16.41 -3.32 -10.11
C VAL A 326 17.21 -3.03 -8.84
N GLU A 327 17.62 -1.78 -8.68
CA GLU A 327 18.36 -1.29 -7.51
C GLU A 327 17.45 -0.38 -6.69
N LEU A 328 17.21 -0.76 -5.43
CA LEU A 328 16.31 -0.09 -4.47
C LEU A 328 17.05 0.19 -3.15
N GLY A 329 16.41 0.99 -2.28
CA GLY A 329 16.79 1.09 -0.89
C GLY A 329 18.08 1.85 -0.62
N ASP A 330 18.50 2.74 -1.53
CA ASP A 330 19.71 3.55 -1.33
C ASP A 330 19.38 5.03 -1.55
N SER A 331 19.66 5.85 -0.54
CA SER A 331 19.36 7.28 -0.52
C SER A 331 20.16 8.12 -1.52
N ARG A 332 21.14 7.53 -2.21
CA ARG A 332 21.93 8.15 -3.28
C ARG A 332 21.30 7.93 -4.66
N LEU A 333 20.36 6.99 -4.76
CA LEU A 333 19.61 6.75 -5.98
C LEU A 333 18.60 7.87 -6.23
N PRO A 334 18.07 8.00 -7.46
CA PRO A 334 17.03 8.97 -7.76
C PRO A 334 15.86 8.89 -6.78
N PRO A 335 15.34 10.02 -6.28
CA PRO A 335 14.36 10.03 -5.20
C PRO A 335 13.04 9.37 -5.63
N GLY A 336 12.71 8.28 -4.93
CA GLY A 336 11.42 7.63 -4.91
C GLY A 336 10.53 8.12 -3.76
N PRO A 337 9.25 7.71 -3.76
CA PRO A 337 8.32 8.10 -2.71
C PRO A 337 8.55 7.26 -1.45
N MET A 338 8.02 7.74 -0.33
CA MET A 338 7.81 6.89 0.85
C MET A 338 6.90 5.70 0.46
N THR A 339 7.28 4.48 0.86
CA THR A 339 6.48 3.28 0.59
C THR A 339 5.33 3.14 1.59
N VAL A 340 4.31 3.97 1.43
CA VAL A 340 3.05 4.01 2.20
C VAL A 340 1.84 4.29 1.29
N GLY A 341 0.63 4.14 1.81
CA GLY A 341 -0.62 4.46 1.10
C GLY A 341 -0.84 3.65 -0.17
N SER A 342 -0.24 2.45 -0.24
CA SER A 342 -0.29 1.55 -1.41
C SER A 342 0.09 2.21 -2.75
N SER A 343 0.94 3.24 -2.71
CA SER A 343 1.25 4.10 -3.86
C SER A 343 2.48 3.66 -4.67
N ASN A 344 3.37 2.87 -4.07
CA ASN A 344 4.72 2.63 -4.58
C ASN A 344 4.76 2.08 -6.01
N THR A 345 4.08 0.97 -6.28
CA THR A 345 4.05 0.36 -7.63
C THR A 345 3.43 1.30 -8.66
N GLY A 346 2.33 1.97 -8.30
CA GLY A 346 1.68 2.92 -9.19
C GLY A 346 2.56 4.11 -9.56
N SER A 347 3.30 4.65 -8.59
CA SER A 347 4.21 5.78 -8.75
C SER A 347 5.52 5.40 -9.44
N VAL A 348 6.29 4.51 -8.82
CA VAL A 348 7.62 4.09 -9.30
C VAL A 348 7.51 3.31 -10.60
N GLY A 349 6.55 2.39 -10.70
CA GLY A 349 6.29 1.63 -11.93
C GLY A 349 5.97 2.53 -13.12
N SER A 350 5.15 3.57 -12.93
CA SER A 350 4.88 4.56 -13.98
C SER A 350 6.15 5.32 -14.41
N ALA A 351 7.01 5.68 -13.45
CA ALA A 351 8.28 6.35 -13.73
C ALA A 351 9.24 5.42 -14.50
N VAL A 352 9.33 4.14 -14.10
CA VAL A 352 10.16 3.12 -14.76
C VAL A 352 9.67 2.90 -16.19
N ALA A 353 8.38 2.63 -16.40
CA ALA A 353 7.80 2.40 -17.72
C ALA A 353 8.09 3.56 -18.68
N ARG A 354 7.92 4.81 -18.22
CA ARG A 354 8.18 5.99 -19.05
C ARG A 354 9.67 6.16 -19.35
N THR A 355 10.55 5.90 -18.39
CA THR A 355 12.01 6.01 -18.59
C THR A 355 12.52 4.91 -19.52
N ALA A 356 11.99 3.69 -19.37
CA ALA A 356 12.27 2.55 -20.24
C ALA A 356 11.83 2.83 -21.68
N ARG A 357 10.65 3.42 -21.92
CA ARG A 357 10.21 3.83 -23.27
C ARG A 357 11.11 4.89 -23.91
N LYS A 358 11.67 5.82 -23.12
CA LYS A 358 12.67 6.78 -23.62
C LYS A 358 13.98 6.08 -23.98
N ALA A 359 14.48 5.20 -23.10
CA ALA A 359 15.67 4.40 -23.37
C ALA A 359 15.50 3.53 -24.62
N ARG A 360 14.32 2.91 -24.76
CA ARG A 360 13.88 2.15 -25.92
C ARG A 360 13.98 2.97 -27.22
N ALA A 361 13.44 4.18 -27.21
CA ALA A 361 13.50 5.07 -28.37
C ALA A 361 14.94 5.47 -28.73
N HIS A 362 15.77 5.83 -27.75
CA HIS A 362 17.18 6.15 -27.98
C HIS A 362 17.96 4.97 -28.56
N LEU A 363 17.75 3.77 -28.00
CA LEU A 363 18.39 2.55 -28.45
C LEU A 363 18.02 2.22 -29.90
N LEU A 364 16.73 2.30 -30.23
CA LEU A 364 16.22 2.07 -31.58
C LEU A 364 16.80 3.05 -32.59
N ASN A 365 16.88 4.33 -32.25
CA ASN A 365 17.47 5.34 -33.12
C ASN A 365 18.95 5.06 -33.36
N ALA A 366 19.72 4.72 -32.32
CA ALA A 366 21.14 4.38 -32.45
C ALA A 366 21.36 3.14 -33.34
N VAL A 367 20.53 2.10 -33.18
CA VAL A 367 20.59 0.90 -34.02
C VAL A 367 20.20 1.20 -35.47
N ALA A 368 19.15 1.99 -35.69
CA ALA A 368 18.69 2.38 -37.02
C ALA A 368 19.77 3.17 -37.77
N SER A 369 20.36 4.20 -37.13
CA SER A 369 21.46 4.97 -37.70
C SER A 369 22.66 4.10 -38.06
N ARG A 370 23.06 3.17 -37.17
CA ARG A 370 24.20 2.28 -37.42
C ARG A 370 23.95 1.27 -38.55
N ARG A 371 22.69 0.87 -38.77
CA ARG A 371 22.31 -0.11 -39.80
C ARG A 371 21.80 0.53 -41.09
N GLY A 372 21.86 1.86 -41.22
CA GLY A 372 21.31 2.58 -42.38
C GLY A 372 19.81 2.35 -42.57
N LEU A 373 19.07 2.10 -41.48
CA LEU A 373 17.63 1.87 -41.52
C LEU A 373 16.91 3.20 -41.31
N PRO A 374 15.78 3.45 -42.01
CA PRO A 374 15.00 4.66 -41.81
C PRO A 374 14.51 4.75 -40.35
N GLY A 375 14.55 5.95 -39.77
CA GLY A 375 13.95 6.21 -38.47
C GLY A 375 12.44 5.92 -38.53
N GLY A 376 11.90 5.19 -37.56
CA GLY A 376 10.50 4.76 -37.61
C GLY A 376 10.01 4.06 -36.33
N ARG A 377 8.70 3.75 -36.28
CA ARG A 377 8.09 3.02 -35.16
C ARG A 377 8.45 1.53 -35.23
N TRP A 378 9.51 1.13 -34.52
CA TRP A 378 9.85 -0.28 -34.34
C TRP A 378 8.96 -0.91 -33.25
N ARG A 379 8.40 -2.09 -33.52
CA ARG A 379 7.75 -2.94 -32.52
C ARG A 379 8.79 -3.79 -31.82
N CYS A 380 8.56 -4.11 -30.55
CA CYS A 380 9.38 -5.07 -29.82
C CYS A 380 8.48 -6.19 -29.31
N ALA A 381 8.84 -7.42 -29.62
CA ALA A 381 8.17 -8.63 -29.14
C ALA A 381 9.24 -9.67 -28.85
N THR A 382 9.18 -10.31 -27.67
CA THR A 382 10.01 -11.49 -27.32
C THR A 382 11.52 -11.32 -27.55
N GLY A 383 12.07 -10.13 -27.25
CA GLY A 383 13.50 -9.85 -27.48
C GLY A 383 13.87 -9.65 -28.95
N TRP A 384 12.89 -9.38 -29.82
CA TRP A 384 13.06 -9.02 -31.22
C TRP A 384 12.46 -7.65 -31.52
N TRP A 385 13.13 -6.90 -32.39
CA TRP A 385 12.69 -5.60 -32.86
C TRP A 385 12.33 -5.68 -34.35
N SER A 386 11.14 -5.21 -34.73
CA SER A 386 10.63 -5.27 -36.11
C SER A 386 10.10 -3.91 -36.58
N GLY A 387 10.41 -3.53 -37.84
CA GLY A 387 9.87 -2.33 -38.51
C GLY A 387 8.81 -2.66 -39.57
N GLN A 388 8.17 -1.63 -40.15
CA GLN A 388 7.12 -1.78 -41.18
C GLN A 388 7.58 -2.54 -42.45
N ALA A 389 8.89 -2.66 -42.69
CA ALA A 389 9.48 -3.33 -43.86
C ALA A 389 10.26 -4.63 -43.52
N ALA A 390 9.88 -5.35 -42.46
CA ALA A 390 10.36 -6.72 -42.17
C ALA A 390 11.89 -6.90 -41.89
N ARG A 391 12.57 -5.94 -41.26
CA ARG A 391 13.96 -6.12 -40.81
C ARG A 391 14.07 -6.38 -39.31
N PHE A 392 14.67 -7.52 -38.95
CA PHE A 392 14.84 -8.06 -37.61
C PHE A 392 16.13 -7.57 -36.93
N ALA A 393 16.05 -7.18 -35.66
CA ALA A 393 17.21 -7.15 -34.75
C ALA A 393 16.87 -7.95 -33.49
N ARG A 394 17.75 -8.86 -33.08
CA ARG A 394 17.65 -9.57 -31.81
C ARG A 394 18.14 -8.64 -30.69
N TRP A 395 17.55 -8.73 -29.50
CA TRP A 395 18.08 -8.15 -28.28
C TRP A 395 19.54 -8.60 -28.16
N ALA A 396 20.45 -7.63 -28.21
CA ALA A 396 21.86 -7.93 -28.30
C ALA A 396 22.39 -8.28 -26.91
N THR A 397 23.02 -9.44 -26.77
CA THR A 397 23.80 -9.81 -25.58
C THR A 397 25.07 -8.95 -25.44
N ARG A 398 25.44 -8.19 -26.47
CA ARG A 398 26.42 -7.10 -26.37
C ARG A 398 25.97 -5.86 -27.13
N TRP A 399 25.83 -4.75 -26.42
CA TRP A 399 25.48 -3.46 -27.01
C TRP A 399 26.74 -2.67 -27.40
N PRO A 400 26.69 -1.89 -28.49
CA PRO A 400 27.74 -0.95 -28.83
C PRO A 400 28.09 -0.02 -27.66
N SER A 401 29.35 0.39 -27.54
CA SER A 401 29.76 1.44 -26.57
C SER A 401 28.96 2.74 -26.74
N SER A 402 28.54 3.06 -27.97
CA SER A 402 27.67 4.21 -28.29
C SER A 402 26.21 4.05 -27.85
N ALA A 403 25.77 2.84 -27.46
CA ALA A 403 24.44 2.59 -26.92
C ALA A 403 24.37 2.77 -25.40
N ARG A 404 25.48 3.15 -24.75
CA ARG A 404 25.47 3.57 -23.34
C ARG A 404 24.56 4.78 -23.21
N ALA A 405 23.39 4.56 -22.63
CA ALA A 405 22.45 5.61 -22.31
C ALA A 405 22.05 5.50 -20.85
N ARG A 406 22.17 6.61 -20.13
CA ARG A 406 21.47 6.82 -18.87
C ARG A 406 20.25 7.67 -19.19
N CYS A 407 19.08 7.05 -19.23
CA CYS A 407 17.83 7.80 -19.32
C CYS A 407 17.31 8.06 -17.92
N SER A 408 16.81 9.27 -17.70
CA SER A 408 16.11 9.63 -16.46
C SER A 408 14.75 10.23 -16.81
N SER A 409 13.78 10.02 -15.92
CA SER A 409 12.52 10.75 -15.99
C SER A 409 12.00 11.04 -14.59
N MET A 410 11.24 12.13 -14.48
CA MET A 410 10.53 12.53 -13.27
C MET A 410 9.04 12.56 -13.57
N THR A 411 8.22 11.86 -12.79
CA THR A 411 6.75 12.01 -12.90
C THR A 411 6.39 13.30 -12.18
N SER A 412 6.04 14.35 -12.93
CA SER A 412 5.42 15.53 -12.33
C SER A 412 4.02 15.15 -11.87
N GLY A 413 3.74 15.39 -10.59
CA GLY A 413 2.39 15.62 -10.10
C GLY A 413 2.22 17.13 -10.04
N HIS A 414 1.90 17.77 -11.16
CA HIS A 414 1.40 19.13 -11.11
C HIS A 414 -0.11 19.07 -11.24
N PRO A 415 -0.87 19.57 -10.24
CA PRO A 415 -2.26 19.91 -10.49
C PRO A 415 -2.25 21.01 -11.55
N THR A 416 -2.89 20.75 -12.68
CA THR A 416 -3.14 21.80 -13.66
C THR A 416 -4.14 22.78 -13.06
N ASN A 417 -3.69 23.96 -12.64
CA ASN A 417 -4.53 25.16 -12.65
C ASN A 417 -3.64 26.41 -12.72
N SER A 418 -3.66 27.03 -13.89
CA SER A 418 -3.14 28.36 -14.16
C SER A 418 -4.24 29.39 -13.93
N THR A 419 -4.28 30.03 -12.76
CA THR A 419 -4.89 31.36 -12.58
C THR A 419 -4.32 31.98 -11.31
N GLY A 420 -3.60 33.11 -11.44
CA GLY A 420 -3.13 33.88 -10.29
C GLY A 420 -4.24 34.71 -9.65
N ARG A 421 -4.22 34.84 -8.32
CA ARG A 421 -4.61 36.05 -7.55
C ARG A 421 -4.31 35.87 -6.05
N ARG A 422 -4.13 37.01 -5.38
CA ARG A 422 -3.53 37.24 -4.05
C ARG A 422 -4.42 36.84 -2.87
N SER A 423 -3.71 36.52 -1.77
CA SER A 423 -4.01 36.52 -0.33
C SER A 423 -5.43 36.87 0.17
N GLY A 424 -5.98 35.98 1.01
CA GLY A 424 -7.08 36.24 1.95
C GLY A 424 -7.52 34.95 2.65
N GLU A 425 -7.61 34.97 3.98
CA GLU A 425 -7.93 33.86 4.89
C GLU A 425 -9.11 32.98 4.43
N ARG A 426 -8.90 31.65 4.29
CA ARG A 426 -9.98 30.66 4.19
C ARG A 426 -9.63 29.30 4.83
N SER A 427 -10.71 28.68 5.32
CA SER A 427 -10.82 27.45 6.11
C SER A 427 -10.08 26.21 5.55
N ALA A 428 -9.77 25.27 6.44
CA ALA A 428 -9.08 24.00 6.16
C ALA A 428 -9.82 23.01 5.21
N ALA A 429 -10.93 23.42 4.57
CA ALA A 429 -11.73 22.59 3.66
C ALA A 429 -11.20 22.52 2.21
N GLU A 430 -10.24 23.35 1.80
CA GLU A 430 -9.84 23.46 0.38
C GLU A 430 -8.53 22.73 -0.02
N ARG A 431 -7.97 21.87 0.86
CA ARG A 431 -6.79 21.05 0.51
C ARG A 431 -7.13 19.66 -0.08
N CYS A 432 -8.32 19.49 -0.66
CA CYS A 432 -8.62 18.34 -1.51
C CYS A 432 -8.32 18.68 -2.98
N SER A 433 -7.22 18.15 -3.51
CA SER A 433 -6.86 18.28 -4.93
C SER A 433 -7.98 17.72 -5.85
N PRO A 434 -8.28 18.38 -6.98
CA PRO A 434 -9.34 17.98 -7.92
C PRO A 434 -8.96 16.81 -8.85
N ASP A 435 -7.81 16.15 -8.66
CA ASP A 435 -7.42 15.04 -9.53
C ASP A 435 -8.09 13.71 -9.15
N ARG A 436 -8.60 13.04 -10.19
CA ARG A 436 -9.41 11.80 -10.18
C ARG A 436 -8.98 10.83 -9.08
N LYS A 437 -9.76 10.76 -8.00
CA LYS A 437 -9.65 9.71 -6.99
C LYS A 437 -9.84 8.36 -7.70
N ARG A 438 -8.78 7.55 -7.69
CA ARG A 438 -8.87 6.13 -8.02
C ARG A 438 -9.20 5.40 -6.73
N THR A 439 -10.12 4.46 -6.82
CA THR A 439 -10.64 3.72 -5.67
C THR A 439 -10.51 2.25 -6.00
N VAL A 440 -9.92 1.48 -5.10
CA VAL A 440 -9.94 0.02 -5.19
C VAL A 440 -10.90 -0.48 -4.11
N THR A 441 -11.85 -1.30 -4.54
CA THR A 441 -12.78 -2.00 -3.67
C THR A 441 -12.31 -3.43 -3.51
N LEU A 442 -12.23 -3.89 -2.26
CA LEU A 442 -11.95 -5.29 -1.92
C LEU A 442 -13.16 -5.79 -1.11
N CYS A 443 -13.70 -6.94 -1.47
CA CYS A 443 -14.70 -7.64 -0.66
C CYS A 443 -14.01 -8.80 0.06
N THR A 444 -14.31 -8.94 1.35
CA THR A 444 -13.92 -10.11 2.14
C THR A 444 -15.18 -10.76 2.66
N VAL A 445 -15.34 -12.05 2.36
CA VAL A 445 -16.36 -12.91 2.96
C VAL A 445 -15.62 -13.79 3.96
N SER A 446 -16.09 -13.80 5.21
CA SER A 446 -15.38 -14.44 6.33
C SER A 446 -16.28 -15.46 7.01
N VAL A 447 -15.69 -16.61 7.36
CA VAL A 447 -16.26 -17.59 8.29
C VAL A 447 -15.57 -17.37 9.65
N PRO A 448 -16.29 -17.03 10.73
CA PRO A 448 -15.74 -17.11 12.08
C PRO A 448 -15.53 -18.58 12.43
N SER A 449 -14.30 -19.00 12.69
CA SER A 449 -14.06 -20.18 13.53
C SER A 449 -14.24 -19.76 14.99
N SER A 450 -15.12 -20.46 15.70
CA SER A 450 -15.54 -20.16 17.08
C SER A 450 -14.41 -19.76 18.05
N SER A 451 -14.67 -18.73 18.84
CA SER A 451 -13.96 -18.41 20.07
C SER A 451 -14.19 -19.47 21.14
N ARG A 452 -13.14 -20.22 21.50
CA ARG A 452 -12.93 -20.62 22.89
C ARG A 452 -11.82 -19.73 23.45
N SER A 453 -12.04 -19.13 24.61
CA SER A 453 -10.90 -18.63 25.38
C SER A 453 -10.03 -19.86 25.71
N PRO A 454 -8.70 -19.83 25.51
CA PRO A 454 -7.86 -20.88 26.06
C PRO A 454 -7.83 -20.64 27.56
N SER A 455 -8.50 -21.51 28.31
CA SER A 455 -8.11 -21.71 29.69
C SER A 455 -6.63 -22.10 29.69
N ASN A 456 -5.90 -21.47 30.59
CA ASN A 456 -4.45 -21.41 30.66
C ASN A 456 -3.84 -22.80 30.91
N ARG A 457 -3.59 -23.61 29.86
CA ARG A 457 -2.69 -24.79 29.89
C ARG A 457 -2.08 -25.05 28.51
N SER A 458 -0.76 -24.87 28.40
CA SER A 458 0.12 -25.49 27.39
C SER A 458 0.07 -27.03 27.54
N PRO A 459 0.23 -27.87 26.49
CA PRO A 459 1.37 -27.83 25.56
C PRO A 459 1.11 -28.22 24.08
N GLY A 460 2.11 -27.97 23.22
CA GLY A 460 2.35 -28.75 21.99
C GLY A 460 2.03 -28.07 20.66
N PHE A 461 2.98 -27.30 20.13
CA PHE A 461 2.93 -26.72 18.79
C PHE A 461 3.19 -27.81 17.72
N ARG A 462 2.24 -28.07 16.81
CA ARG A 462 2.46 -28.79 15.55
C ARG A 462 1.67 -28.14 14.42
N GLY A 463 2.37 -27.76 13.34
CA GLY A 463 1.85 -27.63 11.97
C GLY A 463 1.07 -26.35 11.63
N TRP A 464 1.67 -25.46 10.83
CA TRP A 464 0.95 -24.41 10.13
C TRP A 464 0.20 -24.98 8.92
N GLY A 465 -1.13 -24.89 8.93
CA GLY A 465 -1.97 -25.02 7.74
C GLY A 465 -1.93 -23.73 6.91
N ALA A 466 -1.75 -23.86 5.60
CA ALA A 466 -1.60 -22.76 4.66
C ALA A 466 -2.84 -21.85 4.60
N TRP A 467 -2.63 -20.53 4.64
CA TRP A 467 -3.63 -19.52 4.30
C TRP A 467 -3.51 -19.20 2.81
N SER A 468 -4.50 -19.60 2.01
CA SER A 468 -4.58 -19.23 0.59
C SER A 468 -5.20 -17.85 0.45
N ALA A 469 -4.39 -16.85 0.11
CA ALA A 469 -4.86 -15.61 -0.48
C ALA A 469 -5.18 -15.87 -1.97
N CYS A 470 -6.46 -15.83 -2.35
CA CYS A 470 -6.86 -15.84 -3.75
C CYS A 470 -6.47 -14.52 -4.42
N SER A 471 -5.27 -14.46 -4.99
CA SER A 471 -4.92 -13.54 -6.07
C SER A 471 -5.44 -14.10 -7.39
N ALA A 472 -6.27 -13.32 -8.08
CA ALA A 472 -6.73 -13.65 -9.42
C ALA A 472 -5.54 -13.70 -10.40
N ALA A 473 -5.18 -14.89 -10.85
CA ALA A 473 -4.27 -15.12 -11.97
C ALA A 473 -4.92 -16.10 -12.94
N GLY A 474 -5.10 -15.70 -14.19
CA GLY A 474 -5.43 -16.61 -15.29
C GLY A 474 -4.17 -16.89 -16.10
N ALA A 475 -3.78 -18.17 -16.21
CA ALA A 475 -3.48 -18.87 -17.46
C ALA A 475 -2.67 -20.17 -17.24
N SER A 476 -3.21 -21.25 -17.81
CA SER A 476 -2.59 -22.49 -18.32
C SER A 476 -1.77 -23.38 -17.37
N SER A 477 -2.34 -24.56 -17.11
CA SER A 477 -1.72 -25.73 -16.49
C SER A 477 -0.81 -26.49 -17.44
N THR A 478 0.32 -26.98 -16.94
CA THR A 478 1.14 -28.06 -17.53
C THR A 478 1.71 -28.88 -16.36
N PRO A 479 1.71 -30.23 -16.40
CA PRO A 479 1.82 -31.04 -15.19
C PRO A 479 3.24 -31.12 -14.62
N ALA A 480 3.30 -31.15 -13.29
CA ALA A 480 4.51 -31.17 -12.47
C ALA A 480 5.35 -32.44 -12.68
N ARG A 481 6.67 -32.25 -12.87
CA ARG A 481 7.69 -33.30 -12.73
C ARG A 481 8.07 -33.44 -11.25
N ARG A 482 8.21 -34.70 -10.80
CA ARG A 482 8.63 -35.11 -9.46
C ARG A 482 10.00 -34.55 -9.07
N GLU A 483 10.11 -33.95 -7.89
CA GLU A 483 11.40 -33.68 -7.23
C GLU A 483 11.87 -34.90 -6.42
N PRO A 484 13.19 -35.16 -6.32
CA PRO A 484 13.75 -36.25 -5.53
C PRO A 484 14.07 -35.85 -4.09
N ASN A 485 13.82 -36.81 -3.19
CA ASN A 485 14.15 -36.81 -1.76
C ASN A 485 15.65 -36.53 -1.50
N TRP A 486 15.93 -35.61 -0.57
CA TRP A 486 17.21 -35.53 0.11
C TRP A 486 17.02 -35.97 1.57
N SER A 487 17.56 -37.16 1.89
CA SER A 487 17.73 -37.65 3.25
C SER A 487 19.03 -37.10 3.86
N ALA A 488 18.96 -36.85 5.17
CA ALA A 488 20.03 -36.32 6.00
C ALA A 488 21.28 -37.22 6.05
N ALA A 489 22.44 -36.57 6.04
CA ALA A 489 23.66 -36.93 6.77
C ALA A 489 24.39 -35.62 7.13
#